data_AF-A0AAU8DRK5-F1
#
_entry.id   AF-A0AAU8DRK5-F1
#
_cell.length_a   1.000
_cell.length_b   1.000
_cell.length_c   1.000
_cell.angle_alpha   90.00
_cell.angle_beta   90.00
_cell.angle_gamma   90.00
#
_symmetry.space_group_name_H-M   'P 1'
#
loop_
_entity.id
_entity.type
_entity.pdbx_description
1 polymer ?
#
loop_
_entity_poly.entity_id
_entity_poly.type
_entity_poly.pdbx_seq_one_letter_code
_entity_poly.pdbx_strand_id
1 'polypeptide(L)'
;MGTPDPAPDATPAPDATPGPDATPAPDATPAADAPAPATPAPATPAPDVAGSDPSDPDASGEDEVIDAELVPTPDTTFTPQVTTPAFDYTDAGVPTLDYLRDRIEKRLGTAEGSAELAGAQDAQERQRKADEERAEKAAAKLAEIRRQVTEGR
;
A
#
# COMPACT_ATOMS: atom_id res chain seq x y z
N MET A 1 88.23 10.87 2.20
CA MET A 1 87.71 9.52 2.49
C MET A 1 86.67 9.65 3.59
N GLY A 2 85.41 9.26 3.48
CA GLY A 2 84.50 9.12 2.35
C GLY A 2 83.19 9.76 2.82
N THR A 3 82.47 10.44 1.92
CA THR A 3 81.12 10.94 2.24
C THR A 3 80.21 9.76 2.53
N PRO A 4 79.41 9.76 3.62
CA PRO A 4 78.45 8.70 3.84
C PRO A 4 77.38 8.71 2.75
N ASP A 5 77.03 7.51 2.33
CA ASP A 5 75.99 7.14 1.37
C ASP A 5 74.65 7.82 1.74
N PRO A 6 73.92 8.48 0.80
CA PRO A 6 72.60 8.98 1.12
C PRO A 6 71.65 7.79 1.37
N ALA A 7 70.96 7.82 2.50
CA ALA A 7 69.92 6.87 2.88
C ALA A 7 68.90 6.69 1.73
N PRO A 8 68.31 5.49 1.56
CA PRO A 8 67.34 5.26 0.51
C PRO A 8 66.13 6.18 0.69
N ASP A 9 65.80 6.86 -0.41
CA ASP A 9 64.66 7.75 -0.56
C ASP A 9 63.40 7.02 -0.10
N ALA A 10 62.81 7.49 1.00
CA ALA A 10 61.57 6.94 1.51
C ALA A 10 60.48 7.25 0.49
N THR A 11 60.06 6.23 -0.26
CA THR A 11 58.96 6.37 -1.22
C THR A 11 57.73 6.85 -0.45
N PRO A 12 57.09 7.97 -0.83
CA PRO A 12 55.87 8.39 -0.17
C PRO A 12 54.82 7.29 -0.36
N ALA A 13 54.16 6.90 0.74
CA ALA A 13 53.03 6.00 0.68
C ALA A 13 51.98 6.56 -0.31
N PRO A 14 51.28 5.73 -1.10
CA PRO A 14 50.20 6.23 -1.93
C PRO A 14 49.14 6.85 -1.02
N ASP A 15 48.75 8.07 -1.38
CA ASP A 15 47.71 8.85 -0.72
C ASP A 15 46.46 7.97 -0.57
N ALA A 16 46.00 7.80 0.66
CA ALA A 16 44.83 6.99 0.94
C ALA A 16 43.66 7.60 0.17
N THR A 17 43.19 6.91 -0.86
CA THR A 17 42.00 7.34 -1.60
C THR A 17 40.88 7.49 -0.56
N PRO A 18 40.22 8.67 -0.45
CA PRO A 18 39.07 8.82 0.41
C PRO A 18 38.09 7.70 0.04
N GLY A 19 37.76 6.84 1.01
CA GLY A 19 36.71 5.85 0.83
C GLY A 19 35.44 6.56 0.34
N PRO A 20 34.56 5.88 -0.40
CA PRO A 20 33.33 6.49 -0.87
C PRO A 20 32.63 7.11 0.34
N ASP A 21 32.44 8.42 0.27
CA ASP A 21 31.73 9.20 1.27
C ASP A 21 30.47 8.41 1.60
N ALA A 22 30.35 7.97 2.85
CA ALA A 22 29.23 7.18 3.29
C ALA A 22 28.01 8.05 3.05
N THR A 23 27.28 7.76 1.96
CA THR A 23 26.07 8.50 1.62
C THR A 23 25.22 8.44 2.89
N PRO A 24 24.89 9.59 3.52
CA PRO A 24 24.01 9.56 4.67
C PRO A 24 22.76 8.82 4.23
N ALA A 25 22.39 7.79 4.98
CA ALA A 25 21.14 7.08 4.75
C ALA A 25 20.05 8.14 4.57
N PRO A 26 19.15 8.02 3.57
CA PRO A 26 18.06 8.96 3.44
C PRO A 26 17.37 8.99 4.80
N ASP A 27 17.35 10.18 5.41
CA ASP A 27 16.62 10.42 6.64
C ASP A 27 15.21 9.89 6.37
N ALA A 28 14.82 8.85 7.10
CA ALA A 28 13.55 8.19 6.91
C ALA A 28 12.48 9.22 7.28
N THR A 29 12.07 10.00 6.28
CA THR A 29 10.94 10.90 6.40
C THR A 29 9.81 9.99 6.86
N PRO A 30 9.22 10.23 8.06
CA PRO A 30 8.13 9.41 8.52
C PRO A 30 7.09 9.42 7.42
N ALA A 31 6.75 8.23 6.92
CA ALA A 31 5.78 8.06 5.85
C ALA A 31 4.59 8.98 6.17
N ALA A 32 4.42 10.02 5.37
CA ALA A 32 3.24 10.86 5.44
C ALA A 32 2.07 9.89 5.36
N ASP A 33 1.25 9.90 6.41
CA ASP A 33 0.08 9.05 6.69
C ASP A 33 -0.55 8.51 5.40
N ALA A 34 0.01 7.42 4.89
CA ALA A 34 -0.54 6.76 3.72
C ALA A 34 -1.87 6.19 4.21
N PRO A 35 -3.00 6.50 3.55
CA PRO A 35 -4.28 5.98 3.99
C PRO A 35 -4.14 4.47 4.12
N ALA A 36 -4.40 3.96 5.31
CA ALA A 36 -4.30 2.53 5.61
C ALA A 36 -4.94 1.75 4.46
N PRO A 37 -4.32 0.65 3.99
CA PRO A 37 -4.90 -0.15 2.93
C PRO A 37 -6.33 -0.47 3.35
N ALA A 38 -7.31 -0.03 2.57
CA ALA A 38 -8.71 -0.21 2.90
C ALA A 38 -8.92 -1.69 3.20
N THR A 39 -9.12 -2.02 4.48
CA THR A 39 -9.49 -3.36 4.90
C THR A 39 -10.74 -3.71 4.10
N PRO A 40 -10.76 -4.81 3.34
CA PRO A 40 -12.00 -5.26 2.72
C PRO A 40 -13.02 -5.39 3.85
N ALA A 41 -14.15 -4.69 3.69
CA ALA A 41 -15.20 -4.70 4.69
C ALA A 41 -15.55 -6.16 5.05
N PRO A 42 -15.69 -6.51 6.34
CA PRO A 42 -16.19 -7.82 6.70
C PRO A 42 -17.56 -7.99 6.03
N ALA A 43 -17.74 -9.10 5.31
CA ALA A 43 -19.04 -9.45 4.77
C ALA A 43 -20.06 -9.40 5.93
N THR A 44 -21.08 -8.55 5.79
CA THR A 44 -22.10 -8.38 6.82
C THR A 44 -22.78 -9.74 7.03
N PRO A 45 -22.73 -10.33 8.23
CA PRO A 45 -23.53 -11.52 8.51
C PRO A 45 -25.00 -11.13 8.39
N ALA A 46 -25.79 -12.01 7.74
CA ALA A 46 -27.23 -11.86 7.60
C ALA A 46 -27.90 -11.58 8.98
N PRO A 47 -28.99 -10.81 9.05
CA PRO A 47 -29.60 -10.46 10.32
C PRO A 47 -30.09 -11.71 11.04
N ASP A 48 -29.64 -11.84 12.30
CA ASP A 48 -30.08 -12.83 13.27
C ASP A 48 -31.59 -12.68 13.49
N VAL A 49 -32.34 -13.73 13.16
CA VAL A 49 -33.77 -13.82 13.47
C VAL A 49 -33.90 -13.94 14.98
N ALA A 50 -34.27 -12.81 15.60
CA ALA A 50 -34.51 -12.67 17.02
C ALA A 50 -35.19 -13.90 17.63
N GLY A 51 -34.43 -14.65 18.44
CA GLY A 51 -34.94 -15.67 19.32
C GLY A 51 -35.88 -15.03 20.34
N SER A 52 -37.14 -15.45 20.30
CA SER A 52 -38.13 -15.12 21.33
C SER A 52 -37.62 -15.54 22.70
N ASP A 53 -37.68 -14.61 23.66
CA ASP A 53 -37.46 -14.84 25.09
C ASP A 53 -38.68 -15.54 25.72
N PRO A 54 -38.46 -16.65 26.43
CA PRO A 54 -39.27 -16.89 27.60
C PRO A 54 -38.39 -17.40 28.76
N SER A 55 -38.13 -16.51 29.71
CA SER A 55 -37.84 -16.81 31.12
C SER A 55 -37.98 -18.30 31.53
N ASP A 56 -36.84 -18.92 31.85
CA ASP A 56 -36.64 -20.19 32.58
C ASP A 56 -37.60 -20.34 33.79
N PRO A 57 -38.06 -21.55 34.21
CA PRO A 57 -37.15 -22.62 34.68
C PRO A 57 -37.73 -24.06 34.71
N ASP A 58 -37.26 -25.00 33.89
CA ASP A 58 -37.22 -26.41 34.31
C ASP A 58 -36.23 -27.23 33.50
N ALA A 59 -35.30 -27.84 34.22
CA ALA A 59 -34.28 -28.69 33.67
C ALA A 59 -34.90 -30.06 33.33
N SER A 60 -34.38 -30.68 32.27
CA SER A 60 -34.57 -32.10 31.89
C SER A 60 -35.82 -32.40 31.07
N GLY A 61 -35.78 -32.04 29.79
CA GLY A 61 -36.48 -32.77 28.74
C GLY A 61 -35.41 -33.51 27.95
N GLU A 62 -35.48 -34.84 28.00
CA GLU A 62 -34.70 -35.83 27.27
C GLU A 62 -33.95 -35.35 26.01
N ASP A 63 -32.72 -35.85 25.84
CA ASP A 63 -32.10 -36.07 24.53
C ASP A 63 -33.06 -36.95 23.70
N GLU A 64 -34.10 -36.38 23.13
CA GLU A 64 -34.94 -37.04 22.14
C GLU A 64 -34.07 -37.19 20.90
N VAL A 65 -33.39 -38.34 20.82
CA VAL A 65 -32.58 -38.75 19.69
C VAL A 65 -33.50 -38.71 18.47
N ILE A 66 -33.35 -37.66 17.66
CA ILE A 66 -34.14 -37.46 16.46
C ILE A 66 -33.79 -38.63 15.53
N ASP A 67 -34.73 -39.57 15.33
CA ASP A 67 -34.59 -40.64 14.34
C ASP A 67 -34.79 -40.04 12.95
N ALA A 68 -33.70 -39.50 12.40
CA ALA A 68 -33.69 -38.87 11.09
C ALA A 68 -33.72 -39.96 10.01
N GLU A 69 -34.91 -40.25 9.49
CA GLU A 69 -35.05 -41.08 8.29
C GLU A 69 -34.26 -40.43 7.14
N LEU A 70 -33.25 -41.15 6.65
CA LEU A 70 -32.39 -40.69 5.56
C LEU A 70 -33.22 -40.63 4.26
N VAL A 71 -33.73 -39.45 3.93
CA VAL A 71 -34.29 -39.19 2.60
C VAL A 71 -33.22 -39.50 1.57
N PRO A 72 -33.47 -40.38 0.56
CA PRO A 72 -32.51 -40.66 -0.49
C PRO A 72 -32.26 -39.36 -1.27
N THR A 73 -31.17 -38.70 -0.92
CA THR A 73 -30.58 -37.63 -1.72
C THR A 73 -29.90 -38.28 -2.92
N PRO A 74 -29.87 -37.63 -4.10
CA PRO A 74 -29.20 -38.20 -5.26
C PRO A 74 -27.75 -38.47 -4.88
N ASP A 75 -27.34 -39.74 -4.98
CA ASP A 75 -26.01 -40.31 -4.71
C ASP A 75 -24.88 -39.29 -4.50
N THR A 76 -24.84 -38.64 -3.33
CA THR A 76 -23.69 -37.87 -2.88
C THR A 76 -22.81 -38.81 -2.09
N THR A 77 -22.34 -39.85 -2.78
CA THR A 77 -21.12 -40.54 -2.38
C THR A 77 -20.08 -39.44 -2.15
N PHE A 78 -19.56 -39.30 -0.93
CA PHE A 78 -18.43 -38.41 -0.65
C PHE A 78 -17.20 -39.01 -1.32
N THR A 79 -17.11 -38.86 -2.63
CA THR A 79 -15.84 -38.89 -3.32
C THR A 79 -15.10 -37.65 -2.86
N PRO A 80 -13.88 -37.73 -2.29
CA PRO A 80 -13.03 -36.56 -2.23
C PRO A 80 -12.94 -36.03 -3.66
N GLN A 81 -13.65 -34.93 -3.94
CA GLN A 81 -13.45 -34.18 -5.18
C GLN A 81 -12.01 -33.70 -5.09
N VAL A 82 -11.12 -34.42 -5.77
CA VAL A 82 -9.83 -33.89 -6.17
C VAL A 82 -10.19 -32.79 -7.17
N THR A 83 -10.52 -31.61 -6.64
CA THR A 83 -10.42 -30.38 -7.38
C THR A 83 -8.98 -30.37 -7.86
N THR A 84 -8.79 -30.60 -9.16
CA THR A 84 -7.55 -30.24 -9.82
C THR A 84 -7.24 -28.83 -9.35
N PRO A 85 -6.10 -28.61 -8.70
CA PRO A 85 -5.89 -27.35 -8.04
C PRO A 85 -5.97 -26.29 -9.13
N ALA A 86 -6.64 -25.17 -8.85
CA ALA A 86 -6.50 -24.00 -9.70
C ALA A 86 -5.00 -23.83 -9.95
N PHE A 87 -4.56 -23.58 -11.18
CA PHE A 87 -3.13 -23.48 -11.54
C PHE A 87 -2.30 -22.61 -10.56
N ASP A 88 -2.99 -21.74 -9.83
CA ASP A 88 -2.50 -20.84 -8.80
C ASP A 88 -2.12 -21.48 -7.44
N TYR A 89 -2.59 -22.70 -7.15
CA TYR A 89 -2.39 -23.42 -5.89
C TYR A 89 -1.94 -24.87 -6.11
N THR A 90 -1.38 -25.49 -5.09
CA THR A 90 -1.04 -26.92 -5.05
C THR A 90 -2.18 -27.71 -4.41
N ASP A 91 -2.17 -29.04 -4.52
CA ASP A 91 -3.14 -29.91 -3.85
C ASP A 91 -3.15 -29.75 -2.31
N ALA A 92 -2.02 -29.33 -1.75
CA ALA A 92 -1.89 -28.99 -0.33
C ALA A 92 -2.42 -27.59 0.04
N GLY A 93 -2.97 -26.85 -0.93
CA GLY A 93 -3.48 -25.49 -0.76
C GLY A 93 -2.39 -24.41 -0.67
N VAL A 94 -1.12 -24.75 -0.93
CA VAL A 94 -0.01 -23.77 -0.96
C VAL A 94 0.01 -23.08 -2.33
N PRO A 95 0.09 -21.73 -2.41
CA PRO A 95 0.20 -21.03 -3.68
C PRO A 95 1.43 -21.45 -4.48
N THR A 96 1.31 -21.49 -5.81
CA THR A 96 2.45 -21.77 -6.69
C THR A 96 3.39 -20.56 -6.77
N LEU A 97 4.65 -20.79 -7.16
CA LEU A 97 5.62 -19.71 -7.33
C LEU A 97 5.20 -18.72 -8.43
N ASP A 98 4.59 -19.22 -9.50
CA ASP A 98 4.12 -18.37 -10.59
C ASP A 98 2.98 -17.46 -10.14
N TYR A 99 2.04 -17.97 -9.34
CA TYR A 99 0.98 -17.13 -8.77
C TYR A 99 1.50 -16.04 -7.82
N LEU A 100 2.49 -16.35 -6.99
CA LEU A 100 3.13 -15.34 -6.14
C LEU A 100 3.86 -14.29 -6.96
N ARG A 101 4.55 -14.69 -8.03
CA ARG A 101 5.21 -13.77 -8.95
C ARG A 101 4.21 -12.82 -9.57
N ASP A 102 3.16 -13.35 -10.20
CA ASP A 102 2.11 -12.56 -10.84
C ASP A 102 1.45 -11.59 -9.84
N ARG A 103 1.22 -12.04 -8.60
CA ARG A 103 0.64 -11.21 -7.55
C ARG A 103 1.58 -10.08 -7.11
N ILE A 104 2.88 -10.35 -7.03
CA ILE A 104 3.89 -9.34 -6.69
C ILE A 104 4.01 -8.33 -7.83
N GLU A 105 4.09 -8.78 -9.07
CA GLU A 105 4.18 -7.90 -10.25
C GLU A 105 2.96 -6.97 -10.36
N LYS A 106 1.75 -7.50 -10.17
CA LYS A 106 0.52 -6.69 -10.13
C LYS A 106 0.54 -5.64 -9.02
N ARG A 107 0.99 -6.02 -7.82
CA ARG A 107 1.08 -5.09 -6.69
C ARG A 107 2.15 -4.03 -6.93
N LEU A 108 3.30 -4.41 -7.48
CA LEU A 108 4.38 -3.49 -7.82
C LEU A 108 3.93 -2.47 -8.86
N GLY A 109 3.36 -2.92 -9.98
CA GLY A 109 2.85 -2.01 -11.01
C GLY A 109 1.75 -1.08 -10.51
N THR A 110 0.90 -1.54 -9.58
CA THR A 110 -0.10 -0.68 -8.92
C THR A 110 0.55 0.35 -8.00
N ALA A 111 1.54 -0.07 -7.20
CA ALA A 111 2.23 0.82 -6.28
C ALA A 111 2.97 1.94 -7.05
N GLU A 112 3.69 1.58 -8.12
CA GLU A 112 4.38 2.54 -8.99
C GLU A 112 3.39 3.51 -9.63
N GLY A 113 2.32 3.02 -10.26
CA GLY A 113 1.29 3.89 -10.86
C GLY A 113 0.59 4.79 -9.84
N SER A 114 0.41 4.32 -8.60
CA SER A 114 -0.18 5.14 -7.53
C SER A 114 0.73 6.27 -7.06
N ALA A 115 2.04 6.02 -6.99
CA ALA A 115 3.04 7.01 -6.60
C ALA A 115 3.19 8.10 -7.68
N GLU A 116 3.18 7.71 -8.95
CA GLU A 116 3.16 8.65 -10.08
C GLU A 116 1.91 9.53 -10.06
N LEU A 117 0.74 8.95 -9.80
CA LEU A 117 -0.51 9.70 -9.73
C LEU A 117 -0.54 10.69 -8.56
N ALA A 118 -0.06 10.27 -7.38
CA ALA A 118 0.05 11.16 -6.22
C ALA A 118 1.00 12.33 -6.51
N GLY A 119 2.18 12.06 -7.08
CA GLY A 119 3.12 13.11 -7.49
C GLY A 119 2.54 14.05 -8.56
N ALA A 120 1.74 13.51 -9.49
CA ALA A 120 1.05 14.31 -10.49
C ALA A 120 -0.02 15.22 -9.88
N GLN A 121 -0.77 14.76 -8.87
CA GLN A 121 -1.75 15.57 -8.14
C GLN A 121 -1.08 16.78 -7.47
N ASP A 122 0.03 16.57 -6.76
CA ASP A 122 0.79 17.66 -6.13
C ASP A 122 1.28 18.70 -7.14
N ALA A 123 1.69 18.26 -8.33
CA ALA A 123 2.13 19.15 -9.40
C ALA A 123 0.94 19.96 -9.97
N GLN A 124 -0.22 19.33 -10.15
CA GLN A 124 -1.44 20.00 -10.60
C GLN A 124 -1.92 21.07 -9.61
N GLU A 125 -1.89 20.77 -8.31
CA GLU A 125 -2.27 21.74 -7.27
C GLU A 125 -1.33 22.95 -7.25
N ARG A 126 -0.02 22.71 -7.34
CA ARG A 126 0.98 23.78 -7.45
C ARG A 126 0.73 24.66 -8.67
N GLN A 127 0.44 24.06 -9.81
CA GLN A 127 0.15 24.80 -11.04
C GLN A 127 -1.13 25.63 -10.90
N ARG A 128 -2.21 25.03 -10.39
CA ARG A 128 -3.49 25.72 -10.15
C ARG A 128 -3.31 26.93 -9.24
N LYS A 129 -2.57 26.76 -8.13
CA LYS A 129 -2.29 27.85 -7.20
C LYS A 129 -1.48 28.97 -7.85
N ALA A 130 -0.47 28.63 -8.65
CA ALA A 130 0.33 29.63 -9.37
C ALA A 130 -0.51 30.42 -10.38
N ASP A 131 -1.46 29.76 -11.06
CA ASP A 131 -2.35 30.40 -12.02
C ASP A 131 -3.37 31.31 -11.34
N GLU A 132 -3.91 30.89 -10.20
CA GLU A 132 -4.80 31.69 -9.36
C GLU A 132 -4.10 32.94 -8.83
N GLU A 133 -2.89 32.80 -8.27
CA GLU A 133 -2.09 33.94 -7.80
C GLU A 133 -1.78 34.94 -8.92
N ARG A 134 -1.48 34.44 -10.13
CA ARG A 134 -1.25 35.30 -11.30
C ARG A 134 -2.54 36.03 -11.70
N ALA A 135 -3.68 35.35 -11.68
CA ALA A 135 -4.97 35.94 -12.01
C ALA A 135 -5.38 37.01 -10.98
N GLU A 136 -5.17 36.77 -9.69
CA GLU A 136 -5.42 37.74 -8.62
C GLU A 136 -4.57 38.99 -8.77
N LYS A 137 -3.26 38.83 -9.02
CA LYS A 137 -2.34 39.96 -9.25
C LYS A 137 -2.76 40.77 -10.47
N ALA A 138 -3.16 40.11 -11.55
CA ALA A 138 -3.66 40.78 -12.75
C ALA A 138 -4.95 41.54 -12.46
N ALA A 139 -5.90 40.92 -11.75
CA ALA A 139 -7.17 41.54 -11.36
C ALA A 139 -6.96 42.75 -10.45
N ALA A 140 -6.09 42.64 -9.44
CA ALA A 140 -5.74 43.73 -8.54
C ALA A 140 -5.11 44.90 -9.31
N LYS A 141 -4.20 44.62 -10.24
CA LYS A 141 -3.57 45.66 -11.07
C LYS A 141 -4.58 46.34 -11.99
N LEU A 142 -5.51 45.59 -12.58
CA LEU A 142 -6.58 46.15 -13.41
C LEU A 142 -7.56 47.01 -12.60
N ALA A 143 -7.90 46.59 -11.38
CA ALA A 143 -8.74 47.38 -10.48
C ALA A 143 -8.07 48.72 -10.13
N GLU A 144 -6.77 48.71 -9.89
CA GLU A 144 -6.01 49.94 -9.64
C GLU A 144 -6.02 50.88 -10.85
N ILE A 145 -5.76 50.37 -12.05
CA ILE A 145 -5.81 51.18 -13.28
C ILE A 145 -7.20 51.81 -13.46
N ARG A 146 -8.28 51.07 -13.19
CA ARG A 146 -9.66 51.59 -13.29
C ARG A 146 -9.92 52.74 -12.32
N ARG A 147 -9.40 52.66 -11.08
CA ARG A 147 -9.51 53.76 -10.11
C ARG A 147 -8.81 55.01 -10.61
N GLN A 148 -7.55 54.89 -11.03
CA GLN A 148 -6.75 56.01 -11.55
C GLN A 148 -7.41 56.70 -12.75
N VAL A 149 -7.98 55.92 -13.69
CA VAL A 149 -8.68 56.47 -14.86
C VAL A 149 -9.98 57.19 -14.50
N THR A 150 -10.66 56.76 -13.42
CA THR A 150 -11.93 57.35 -13.00
C THR A 150 -11.74 58.57 -12.11
N GLU A 151 -10.72 58.57 -11.23
CA GLU A 151 -10.38 59.67 -10.32
C GLU A 151 -9.57 60.79 -11.00
N GLY A 152 -8.90 60.51 -12.12
CA GLY A 152 -8.10 61.48 -12.89
C GLY A 152 -8.88 62.30 -13.94
N ARG A 153 -10.21 62.37 -13.86
CA ARG A 153 -11.09 63.13 -14.77
C ARG A 153 -11.85 64.21 -14.02
#